data_AF-A0A2V9WMX1-F1
#
_entry.id   AF-A0A2V9WMX1-F1
#
_cell.length_a   1.000
_cell.length_b   1.000
_cell.length_c   1.000
_cell.angle_alpha   90.00
_cell.angle_beta   90.00
_cell.angle_gamma   90.00
#
_symmetry.space_group_name_H-M   'P 1'
#
loop_
_entity.id
_entity.type
_entity.pdbx_description
1 polymer ?
#
loop_
_entity_poly.entity_id
_entity_poly.type
_entity_poly.pdbx_seq_one_letter_code
_entity_poly.pdbx_strand_id
1 'polypeptide(L)'
;MSRVLIVQPPRIAVWLVGLFIVEEETGMQQQILDERFSDMASRCGTGRARRWYWSQSVKTIAGLVGRGFRTAPWLIVITTLSGAFLLQFATANLQRVIMEFIFLLNHHVMPYYDSKHAASHLFWMYYTVFVGSLLISLIIGSFVAMIAKRREMIATITLSFVSLIMSVTIFWESVAMHYAVDPGLFPRIIIKQLSASFLIVIGGIIVREIRSAAARSLSDA
;
A
#
# COMPACT_ATOMS: atom_id res chain seq x y z
N MET A 1 36.67 24.37 -21.04
CA MET A 1 35.96 23.08 -20.93
C MET A 1 35.30 22.98 -19.57
N SER A 2 34.04 23.39 -19.48
CA SER A 2 33.22 23.30 -18.27
C SER A 2 32.79 21.84 -18.06
N ARG A 3 33.17 21.25 -16.92
CA ARG A 3 32.67 19.92 -16.51
C ARG A 3 31.16 20.04 -16.32
N VAL A 4 30.38 19.47 -17.23
CA VAL A 4 28.94 19.28 -17.03
C VAL A 4 28.79 18.28 -15.90
N LEU A 5 28.55 18.78 -14.69
CA LEU A 5 28.11 17.95 -13.57
C LEU A 5 26.74 17.40 -13.97
N ILE A 6 26.70 16.15 -14.42
CA ILE A 6 25.45 15.43 -14.68
C ILE A 6 24.76 15.25 -13.34
N VAL A 7 23.90 16.20 -12.98
CA VAL A 7 23.09 16.11 -11.78
C VAL A 7 22.02 15.06 -12.04
N GLN A 8 22.10 13.92 -11.35
CA GLN A 8 21.07 12.89 -11.48
C GLN A 8 19.78 13.33 -10.79
N PRO A 9 18.61 13.13 -11.43
CA PRO A 9 17.31 13.35 -10.79
C PRO A 9 17.13 12.37 -9.61
N PRO A 10 16.27 12.70 -8.63
CA PRO A 10 16.02 11.82 -7.50
C PRO A 10 15.39 10.51 -7.97
N ARG A 11 16.14 9.40 -7.85
CA ARG A 11 15.74 8.06 -8.33
C ARG A 11 14.36 7.63 -7.84
N ILE A 12 14.03 7.93 -6.59
CA ILE A 12 12.73 7.59 -5.99
C ILE A 12 11.58 8.33 -6.68
N ALA A 13 11.77 9.59 -7.06
CA ALA A 13 10.73 10.38 -7.72
C ALA A 13 10.50 9.89 -9.15
N VAL A 14 11.57 9.59 -9.87
CA VAL A 14 11.52 8.96 -11.20
C VAL A 14 10.77 7.63 -11.13
N TRP A 15 11.15 6.78 -10.17
CA TRP A 15 10.52 5.48 -9.95
C TRP A 15 9.03 5.61 -9.62
N LEU A 16 8.66 6.51 -8.70
CA LEU A 16 7.25 6.76 -8.35
C LEU A 16 6.44 7.26 -9.55
N VAL A 17 6.96 8.15 -10.39
CA VAL A 17 6.26 8.60 -11.60
C VAL A 17 6.10 7.45 -12.61
N GLY A 18 7.14 6.63 -12.76
CA GLY A 18 7.11 5.39 -13.54
C GLY A 18 6.06 4.39 -13.05
N LEU A 19 5.66 4.45 -11.77
CA LEU A 19 4.57 3.64 -11.21
C LEU A 19 3.16 4.14 -11.58
N PHE A 20 2.98 5.30 -12.22
CA PHE A 20 1.65 5.78 -12.62
C PHE A 20 1.48 6.02 -14.12
N ILE A 21 2.56 6.18 -14.87
CA ILE A 21 2.52 6.44 -16.32
C ILE A 21 2.34 5.15 -17.11
N VAL A 22 1.60 5.19 -18.23
CA VAL A 22 1.49 4.08 -19.20
C VAL A 22 2.70 4.10 -20.13
N GLU A 23 3.23 2.93 -20.49
CA GLU A 23 4.54 2.69 -21.13
C GLU A 23 4.81 3.52 -22.42
N GLU A 24 3.77 3.99 -23.11
CA GLU A 24 3.92 4.82 -24.33
C GLU A 24 4.17 6.31 -24.05
N GLU A 25 3.69 6.87 -22.94
CA GLU A 25 3.87 8.30 -22.59
C GLU A 25 5.17 8.55 -21.79
N THR A 26 5.86 7.48 -21.38
CA THR A 26 6.98 7.54 -20.43
C THR A 26 8.21 8.19 -21.05
N GLY A 27 8.51 7.89 -22.32
CA GLY A 27 9.71 8.39 -22.99
C GLY A 27 9.74 9.91 -23.14
N MET A 28 8.69 10.50 -23.73
CA MET A 28 8.63 11.95 -23.95
C MET A 28 8.51 12.74 -22.65
N GLN A 29 7.65 12.30 -21.74
CA GLN A 29 7.38 13.09 -20.53
C GLN A 29 8.56 13.09 -19.56
N GLN A 30 9.27 11.96 -19.45
CA GLN A 30 10.46 11.86 -18.63
C GLN A 30 11.63 12.67 -19.20
N GLN A 31 11.81 12.66 -20.52
CA GLN A 31 12.84 13.46 -21.20
C GLN A 31 12.64 14.96 -20.96
N ILE A 32 11.41 15.47 -21.05
CA ILE A 32 11.08 16.88 -20.79
C ILE A 32 11.35 17.26 -19.32
N LEU A 33 11.06 16.35 -18.39
CA LEU A 33 11.30 16.56 -16.95
C LEU A 33 12.80 16.60 -16.62
N ASP A 34 13.59 15.74 -17.24
CA ASP A 34 15.04 15.66 -17.02
C ASP A 34 15.76 16.88 -17.61
N GLU A 35 15.32 17.35 -18.79
CA GLU A 35 15.86 18.56 -19.42
C GLU A 35 15.61 19.81 -18.56
N ARG A 36 14.37 19.98 -18.07
CA ARG A 36 14.03 21.09 -17.15
C ARG A 36 14.73 20.99 -15.79
N PHE A 37 14.96 19.78 -15.29
CA PHE A 37 15.71 19.59 -14.05
C PHE A 37 17.16 20.05 -14.19
N SER A 38 17.79 19.75 -15.32
CA SER A 38 19.16 20.19 -15.62
C SER A 38 19.28 21.72 -15.70
N ASP A 39 18.34 22.39 -16.38
CA ASP A 39 18.27 23.86 -16.43
C ASP A 39 18.01 24.47 -15.04
N MET A 40 17.15 23.84 -14.23
CA MET A 40 16.86 24.35 -12.90
C MET A 40 18.02 24.11 -11.91
N ALA A 41 18.75 23.00 -12.06
CA ALA A 41 19.95 22.71 -11.27
C ALA A 41 21.10 23.66 -11.62
N SER A 42 21.24 24.04 -12.89
CA SER A 42 22.25 25.00 -13.34
C SER A 42 21.96 26.42 -12.86
N ARG A 43 20.68 26.83 -12.78
CA ARG A 43 20.28 28.19 -12.36
C ARG A 43 20.14 28.38 -10.85
N CYS A 44 19.65 27.38 -10.12
CA CYS A 44 19.19 27.53 -8.74
C CYS A 44 19.82 26.55 -7.74
N GLY A 45 20.75 25.71 -8.21
CA GLY A 45 21.38 24.68 -7.40
C GLY A 45 20.53 23.43 -7.21
N THR A 46 21.20 22.35 -6.82
CA THR A 46 20.64 20.98 -6.78
C THR A 46 19.51 20.80 -5.77
N GLY A 47 19.56 21.47 -4.63
CA GLY A 47 18.53 21.36 -3.58
C GLY A 47 17.16 21.91 -4.00
N ARG A 48 17.14 23.08 -4.66
CA ARG A 48 15.90 23.71 -5.14
C ARG A 48 15.36 22.97 -6.37
N ALA A 49 16.23 22.51 -7.26
CA ALA A 49 15.85 21.65 -8.39
C ALA A 49 15.19 20.34 -7.94
N ARG A 50 15.71 19.69 -6.88
CA ARG A 50 15.11 18.46 -6.32
C ARG A 50 13.70 18.70 -5.75
N ARG A 51 13.49 19.78 -4.98
CA ARG A 51 12.16 20.13 -4.47
C ARG A 51 11.18 20.45 -5.60
N TRP A 52 11.65 21.15 -6.63
CA TRP A 52 10.84 21.43 -7.80
C TRP A 52 10.45 20.14 -8.53
N TYR A 53 11.40 19.24 -8.77
CA TYR A 53 11.14 17.94 -9.39
C TYR A 53 10.09 17.16 -8.60
N TRP A 54 10.23 17.10 -7.27
CA TRP A 54 9.25 16.45 -6.40
C TRP A 54 7.84 17.06 -6.52
N SER A 55 7.75 18.39 -6.52
CA SER A 55 6.46 19.08 -6.70
C SER A 55 5.82 18.74 -8.05
N GLN A 56 6.60 18.65 -9.12
CA GLN A 56 6.09 18.26 -10.44
C GLN A 56 5.67 16.80 -10.47
N SER A 57 6.47 15.88 -9.93
CA SER A 57 6.10 14.47 -9.80
C SER A 57 4.76 14.29 -9.10
N VAL A 58 4.54 14.98 -7.97
CA VAL A 58 3.27 14.93 -7.23
C VAL A 58 2.10 15.46 -8.07
N LYS A 59 2.27 16.59 -8.77
CA LYS A 59 1.23 17.14 -9.66
C LYS A 59 0.88 16.20 -10.81
N THR A 60 1.88 15.57 -11.41
CA THR A 60 1.68 14.58 -12.47
C THR A 60 0.92 13.37 -11.95
N ILE A 61 1.32 12.81 -10.81
CA ILE A 61 0.62 11.68 -10.16
C ILE A 61 -0.83 12.05 -9.86
N ALA A 62 -1.08 13.22 -9.26
CA ALA A 62 -2.43 13.69 -8.96
C ALA A 62 -3.29 13.82 -10.23
N GLY A 63 -2.73 14.36 -11.31
CA GLY A 63 -3.40 14.46 -12.61
C GLY A 63 -3.71 13.10 -13.24
N LEU A 64 -2.80 12.12 -13.10
CA LEU A 64 -2.99 10.75 -13.59
C LEU A 64 -4.05 10.00 -12.79
N VAL A 65 -4.05 10.13 -11.46
CA VAL A 65 -5.09 9.59 -10.59
C VAL A 65 -6.45 10.18 -10.96
N GLY A 66 -6.54 11.49 -11.14
CA GLY A 66 -7.77 12.17 -11.56
C GLY A 66 -8.29 11.70 -12.91
N ARG A 67 -7.41 11.58 -13.93
CA ARG A 67 -7.79 11.03 -15.25
C ARG A 67 -8.22 9.57 -15.16
N GLY A 68 -7.54 8.76 -14.35
CA GLY A 68 -7.88 7.36 -14.10
C GLY A 68 -9.28 7.21 -13.49
N PHE A 69 -9.62 7.99 -12.47
CA PHE A 69 -10.97 7.94 -11.90
C PHE A 69 -12.06 8.32 -12.88
N ARG A 70 -11.82 9.32 -13.73
CA ARG A 70 -12.83 9.80 -14.70
C ARG A 70 -13.16 8.79 -15.80
N THR A 71 -12.22 7.95 -16.20
CA THR A 71 -12.40 7.06 -17.35
C THR A 71 -13.01 5.70 -17.02
N ALA A 72 -12.94 5.23 -15.76
CA ALA A 72 -13.66 4.02 -15.35
C ALA A 72 -13.94 4.03 -13.84
N PRO A 73 -14.84 4.92 -13.37
CA PRO A 73 -15.10 5.10 -11.94
C PRO A 73 -15.68 3.83 -11.31
N TRP A 74 -16.63 3.18 -12.00
CA TRP A 74 -17.33 2.01 -11.48
C TRP A 74 -16.45 0.78 -11.29
N LEU A 75 -15.54 0.49 -12.23
CA LEU A 75 -14.60 -0.63 -12.07
C LEU A 75 -13.68 -0.44 -10.86
N ILE A 76 -13.16 0.78 -10.67
CA ILE A 76 -12.31 1.09 -9.51
C ILE A 76 -13.13 0.91 -8.23
N VAL A 77 -14.31 1.52 -8.16
CA VAL A 77 -15.20 1.43 -6.98
C VAL A 77 -15.54 -0.02 -6.65
N ILE A 78 -16.02 -0.80 -7.61
CA ILE A 78 -16.40 -2.21 -7.40
C ILE A 78 -15.19 -3.04 -6.95
N THR A 79 -14.04 -2.89 -7.62
CA THR A 79 -12.82 -3.65 -7.26
C THR A 79 -12.33 -3.26 -5.87
N THR A 80 -12.38 -1.97 -5.51
CA THR A 80 -11.97 -1.49 -4.19
C THR A 80 -12.92 -1.93 -3.08
N LEU A 81 -14.24 -1.86 -3.30
CA LEU A 81 -15.23 -2.31 -2.33
C LEU A 81 -15.15 -3.81 -2.13
N SER A 82 -15.02 -4.58 -3.21
CA SER A 82 -14.81 -6.03 -3.16
C SER A 82 -13.52 -6.37 -2.43
N GLY A 83 -12.41 -5.68 -2.72
CA GLY A 83 -11.13 -5.88 -2.03
C GLY A 83 -11.21 -5.52 -0.54
N ALA A 84 -11.89 -4.44 -0.18
CA ALA A 84 -12.06 -4.01 1.22
C ALA A 84 -12.92 -5.01 1.99
N PHE A 85 -14.02 -5.46 1.38
CA PHE A 85 -14.88 -6.50 1.94
C PHE A 85 -14.13 -7.82 2.11
N LEU A 86 -13.36 -8.24 1.10
CA LEU A 86 -12.54 -9.44 1.17
C LEU A 86 -11.48 -9.35 2.27
N LEU A 87 -10.86 -8.18 2.45
CA LEU A 87 -9.88 -7.94 3.51
C LEU A 87 -10.50 -8.06 4.90
N GLN A 88 -11.66 -7.43 5.13
CA GLN A 88 -12.37 -7.57 6.40
C GLN A 88 -12.82 -9.00 6.64
N PHE A 89 -13.37 -9.66 5.63
CA PHE A 89 -13.80 -11.05 5.73
C PHE A 89 -12.63 -11.99 6.04
N ALA A 90 -11.52 -11.89 5.30
CA ALA A 90 -10.35 -12.75 5.49
C ALA A 90 -9.69 -12.54 6.86
N THR A 91 -9.57 -11.29 7.30
CA THR A 91 -8.97 -10.98 8.62
C THR A 91 -9.87 -11.42 9.78
N ALA A 92 -11.18 -11.26 9.67
CA ALA A 92 -12.13 -11.75 10.67
C ALA A 92 -12.12 -13.29 10.77
N ASN A 93 -12.09 -13.99 9.64
CA ASN A 93 -12.01 -15.45 9.62
C ASN A 93 -10.66 -15.96 10.12
N LEU A 94 -9.55 -15.31 9.76
CA LEU A 94 -8.22 -15.68 10.27
C LEU A 94 -8.20 -15.63 11.80
N GLN A 95 -8.79 -14.59 12.40
CA GLN A 95 -8.85 -14.47 13.86
C GLN A 95 -9.70 -15.58 14.49
N ARG A 96 -10.84 -15.94 13.89
CA ARG A 96 -11.69 -17.05 14.36
C ARG A 96 -10.97 -18.39 14.27
N VAL A 97 -10.39 -18.72 13.12
CA VAL A 97 -9.68 -19.99 12.89
C VAL A 97 -8.53 -20.15 13.85
N ILE A 98 -7.75 -19.09 14.09
CA ILE A 98 -6.65 -19.15 15.06
C ILE A 98 -7.20 -19.41 16.46
N MET A 99 -8.23 -18.69 16.91
CA MET A 99 -8.84 -18.92 18.23
C MET A 99 -9.43 -20.33 18.39
N GLU A 100 -10.12 -20.84 17.38
CA GLU A 100 -10.68 -22.20 17.37
C GLU A 100 -9.57 -23.27 17.38
N PHE A 101 -8.51 -23.08 16.59
CA PHE A 101 -7.37 -23.97 16.56
C PHE A 101 -6.65 -24.02 17.92
N ILE A 102 -6.54 -22.88 18.60
CA ILE A 102 -5.96 -22.79 19.94
C ILE A 102 -6.85 -23.50 20.96
N PHE A 103 -8.16 -23.28 20.87
CA PHE A 103 -9.13 -23.95 21.73
C PHE A 103 -9.05 -25.47 21.55
N LEU A 104 -8.95 -25.95 20.30
CA LEU A 104 -8.78 -27.37 19.97
C LEU A 104 -7.45 -27.94 20.49
N LEU A 105 -6.34 -27.23 20.31
CA LEU A 105 -5.03 -27.67 20.81
C LEU A 105 -4.99 -27.73 22.35
N ASN A 106 -5.72 -26.85 23.04
CA ASN A 106 -5.76 -26.79 24.50
C ASN A 106 -6.94 -27.56 25.12
N HIS A 107 -7.78 -28.24 24.32
CA HIS A 107 -9.00 -28.89 24.82
C HIS A 107 -8.72 -30.02 25.84
N HIS A 108 -7.50 -30.59 25.85
CA HIS A 108 -7.12 -31.65 26.79
C HIS A 108 -6.16 -31.24 27.90
N VAL A 109 -5.65 -30.01 27.90
CA VAL A 109 -4.73 -29.51 28.91
C VAL A 109 -5.15 -28.10 29.23
N MET A 110 -5.86 -27.90 30.35
CA MET A 110 -5.95 -26.58 30.98
C MET A 110 -4.52 -26.22 31.35
N PRO A 111 -3.83 -25.37 30.58
CA PRO A 111 -2.43 -25.15 30.82
C PRO A 111 -2.36 -24.20 32.01
N TYR A 112 -1.95 -24.75 33.15
CA TYR A 112 -1.56 -23.97 34.32
C TYR A 112 -0.27 -23.23 33.95
N TYR A 113 -0.40 -22.22 33.09
CA TYR A 113 0.71 -21.40 32.65
C TYR A 113 1.15 -20.55 33.82
N ASP A 114 2.38 -20.75 34.29
CA ASP A 114 3.07 -19.73 35.08
C ASP A 114 3.02 -18.41 34.29
N SER A 115 2.80 -17.30 34.99
CA SER A 115 2.61 -15.94 34.47
C SER A 115 3.60 -15.57 33.35
N LYS A 116 4.84 -16.06 33.42
CA LYS A 116 5.89 -15.86 32.42
C LYS A 116 5.67 -16.63 31.12
N HIS A 117 5.19 -17.87 31.20
CA HIS A 117 4.87 -18.68 30.03
C HIS A 117 3.57 -18.24 29.36
N ALA A 118 2.59 -17.79 30.14
CA ALA A 118 1.36 -17.18 29.60
C ALA A 118 1.67 -15.94 28.75
N ALA A 119 2.54 -15.06 29.25
CA ALA A 119 2.94 -13.85 28.53
C ALA A 119 3.67 -14.17 27.21
N SER A 120 4.58 -15.13 27.20
CA SER A 120 5.29 -15.57 25.99
C SER A 120 4.36 -16.16 24.93
N HIS A 121 3.39 -16.97 25.37
CA HIS A 121 2.41 -17.58 24.46
C HIS A 121 1.45 -16.54 23.86
N LEU A 122 0.93 -15.62 24.67
CA LEU A 122 0.11 -14.50 24.20
C LEU A 122 0.87 -13.59 23.23
N PHE A 123 2.16 -13.35 23.51
CA PHE A 123 3.04 -12.62 22.59
C PHE A 123 3.14 -13.34 21.24
N TRP A 124 3.47 -14.63 21.22
CA TRP A 124 3.56 -15.40 19.97
C TRP A 124 2.25 -15.41 19.19
N MET A 125 1.11 -15.60 19.85
CA MET A 125 -0.21 -15.57 19.21
C MET A 125 -0.54 -14.22 18.60
N TYR A 126 -0.26 -13.14 19.33
CA TYR A 126 -0.47 -11.80 18.81
C TYR A 126 0.36 -11.54 17.56
N TYR A 127 1.63 -11.94 17.57
CA TYR A 127 2.53 -11.76 16.43
C TYR A 127 2.17 -12.64 15.23
N THR A 128 1.74 -13.90 15.43
CA THR A 128 1.32 -14.76 14.30
C THR A 128 0.05 -14.24 13.64
N VAL A 129 -0.94 -13.80 14.43
CA VAL A 129 -2.16 -13.15 13.90
C VAL A 129 -1.80 -11.86 13.16
N PHE A 130 -0.88 -11.07 13.70
CA PHE A 130 -0.43 -9.83 13.07
C PHE A 130 0.27 -10.09 11.74
N VAL A 131 1.28 -10.95 11.71
CA VAL A 131 2.01 -11.34 10.49
C VAL A 131 1.08 -11.98 9.46
N GLY A 132 0.17 -12.86 9.89
CA GLY A 132 -0.83 -13.45 9.01
C GLY A 132 -1.74 -12.40 8.37
N SER A 133 -2.22 -11.42 9.15
CA SER A 133 -3.03 -10.31 8.62
C SER A 133 -2.26 -9.45 7.62
N LEU A 134 -0.97 -9.21 7.87
CA LEU A 134 -0.09 -8.49 6.96
C LEU A 134 0.09 -9.23 5.62
N LEU A 135 0.33 -10.54 5.65
CA LEU A 135 0.42 -11.36 4.44
C LEU A 135 -0.90 -11.37 3.66
N ILE A 136 -2.04 -11.47 4.33
CA ILE A 136 -3.36 -11.37 3.69
C ILE A 136 -3.53 -10.00 3.01
N SER A 137 -3.16 -8.90 3.68
CA SER A 137 -3.22 -7.56 3.10
C SER A 137 -2.36 -7.43 1.83
N LEU A 138 -1.15 -8.00 1.85
CA LEU A 138 -0.27 -8.06 0.68
C LEU A 138 -0.93 -8.82 -0.48
N ILE A 139 -1.44 -10.03 -0.21
CA ILE A 139 -2.10 -10.91 -1.19
C ILE A 139 -3.32 -10.22 -1.81
N ILE A 140 -4.19 -9.62 -0.98
CA ILE A 140 -5.39 -8.92 -1.46
C ILE A 140 -5.02 -7.69 -2.28
N GLY A 141 -4.00 -6.93 -1.85
CA GLY A 141 -3.45 -5.83 -2.65
C GLY A 141 -2.99 -6.30 -4.03
N SER A 142 -2.28 -7.43 -4.10
CA SER A 142 -1.86 -8.03 -5.36
C SER A 142 -3.05 -8.51 -6.22
N PHE A 143 -4.07 -9.16 -5.65
CA PHE A 143 -5.27 -9.56 -6.40
C PHE A 143 -6.02 -8.37 -6.99
N VAL A 144 -6.23 -7.33 -6.18
CA VAL A 144 -6.89 -6.09 -6.61
C VAL A 144 -6.11 -5.42 -7.73
N ALA A 145 -4.78 -5.40 -7.62
CA ALA A 145 -3.90 -4.89 -8.67
C ALA A 145 -4.04 -5.69 -9.97
N MET A 146 -4.02 -7.03 -9.90
CA MET A 146 -4.19 -7.90 -11.06
C MET A 146 -5.50 -7.64 -11.80
N ILE A 147 -6.61 -7.48 -11.07
CA ILE A 147 -7.93 -7.17 -11.64
C ILE A 147 -7.96 -5.77 -12.26
N ALA A 148 -7.33 -4.78 -11.62
CA ALA A 148 -7.30 -3.39 -12.08
C ALA A 148 -6.47 -3.15 -13.35
N LYS A 149 -5.70 -4.15 -13.80
CA LYS A 149 -4.89 -4.15 -15.02
C LYS A 149 -4.02 -2.88 -15.15
N ARG A 150 -4.38 -1.94 -16.03
CA ARG A 150 -3.61 -0.70 -16.28
C ARG A 150 -3.70 0.32 -15.13
N ARG A 151 -4.46 0.03 -14.07
CA ARG A 151 -4.74 0.95 -12.94
C ARG A 151 -4.41 0.34 -11.58
N GLU A 152 -3.47 -0.59 -11.54
CA GLU A 152 -2.98 -1.27 -10.33
C GLU A 152 -2.72 -0.31 -9.17
N MET A 153 -1.92 0.72 -9.42
CA MET A 153 -1.50 1.67 -8.39
C MET A 153 -2.65 2.55 -7.92
N ILE A 154 -3.56 2.94 -8.82
CA ILE A 154 -4.74 3.72 -8.44
C ILE A 154 -5.64 2.86 -7.55
N ALA A 155 -5.96 1.63 -7.97
CA ALA A 155 -6.85 0.73 -7.24
C ALA A 155 -6.31 0.32 -5.86
N THR A 156 -5.02 0.08 -5.74
CA THR A 156 -4.40 -0.35 -4.47
C THR A 156 -4.27 0.80 -3.48
N ILE A 157 -3.96 2.02 -3.95
CA ILE A 157 -3.94 3.21 -3.10
C ILE A 157 -5.35 3.55 -2.62
N THR A 158 -6.34 3.47 -3.50
CA THR A 158 -7.71 3.78 -3.14
C THR A 158 -8.28 2.74 -2.20
N LEU A 159 -7.98 1.46 -2.41
CA LEU A 159 -8.29 0.39 -1.46
C LEU A 159 -7.65 0.64 -0.09
N SER A 160 -6.36 1.00 -0.06
CA SER A 160 -5.62 1.29 1.17
C SER A 160 -6.25 2.46 1.95
N PHE A 161 -6.68 3.51 1.23
CA PHE A 161 -7.34 4.66 1.82
C PHE A 161 -8.76 4.35 2.30
N VAL A 162 -9.56 3.65 1.50
CA VAL A 162 -10.92 3.21 1.88
C VAL A 162 -10.88 2.30 3.10
N SER A 163 -9.93 1.36 3.14
CA SER A 163 -9.75 0.47 4.28
C SER A 163 -9.39 1.24 5.55
N LEU A 164 -8.50 2.22 5.44
CA LEU A 164 -8.15 3.08 6.58
C LEU A 164 -9.36 3.89 7.09
N ILE A 165 -10.15 4.49 6.19
CA ILE A 165 -11.37 5.21 6.58
C ILE A 165 -12.35 4.27 7.27
N MET A 166 -12.62 3.09 6.69
CA MET A 166 -13.53 2.12 7.28
C MET A 166 -13.10 1.71 8.69
N SER A 167 -11.81 1.47 8.92
CA SER A 167 -11.31 1.13 10.27
C SER A 167 -11.51 2.27 11.26
N VAL A 168 -11.27 3.51 10.85
CA VAL A 168 -11.49 4.69 11.71
C VAL A 168 -12.98 4.87 12.01
N THR A 169 -13.87 4.69 11.03
CA THR A 169 -15.31 4.80 11.24
C THR A 169 -15.84 3.72 12.17
N ILE A 170 -15.42 2.46 11.99
CA ILE A 170 -15.82 1.35 12.87
C ILE A 170 -15.35 1.58 14.30
N PHE A 171 -14.13 2.10 14.47
CA PHE A 171 -13.61 2.45 15.79
C PHE A 171 -14.47 3.52 16.47
N TRP A 172 -14.77 4.61 15.77
CA TRP A 172 -15.59 5.70 16.33
C TRP A 172 -17.02 5.27 16.59
N GLU A 173 -17.61 4.45 15.72
CA GLU A 173 -18.93 3.87 15.95
C GLU A 173 -18.96 3.02 17.23
N SER A 174 -17.93 2.21 17.46
CA SER A 174 -17.79 1.41 18.68
C SER A 174 -17.71 2.29 19.93
N VAL A 175 -16.97 3.40 19.86
CA VAL A 175 -16.88 4.40 20.94
C VAL A 175 -18.24 5.07 21.19
N ALA A 176 -18.95 5.47 20.14
CA ALA A 176 -20.26 6.11 20.24
C ALA A 176 -21.33 5.18 20.85
N MET A 177 -21.24 3.87 20.58
CA MET A 177 -22.11 2.85 21.17
C MET A 177 -21.76 2.48 22.62
N HIS A 178 -20.84 3.21 23.27
CA HIS A 178 -20.43 2.98 24.66
C HIS A 178 -19.89 1.57 24.94
N TYR A 179 -19.35 0.89 23.92
CA TYR A 179 -18.56 -0.31 24.19
C TYR A 179 -17.34 0.08 25.03
N ALA A 180 -16.93 -0.79 25.95
CA ALA A 180 -15.72 -0.59 26.75
C ALA A 180 -14.48 -0.67 25.84
N VAL A 181 -14.17 0.43 25.15
CA VAL A 181 -12.99 0.55 24.29
C VAL A 181 -11.86 1.10 25.15
N ASP A 182 -10.88 0.25 25.47
CA ASP A 182 -9.68 0.68 26.16
C ASP A 182 -8.92 1.72 25.30
N PRO A 183 -8.70 2.95 25.80
CA PRO A 183 -7.97 4.00 25.09
C PRO A 183 -6.57 3.55 24.61
N GLY A 184 -5.94 2.60 25.31
CA GLY A 184 -4.65 2.02 24.94
C GLY A 184 -4.67 1.15 23.68
N LEU A 185 -5.86 0.71 23.23
CA LEU A 185 -6.01 -0.11 22.02
C LEU A 185 -5.99 0.72 20.73
N PHE A 186 -6.41 1.99 20.79
CA PHE A 186 -6.45 2.87 19.62
C PHE A 186 -5.09 2.99 18.88
N PRO A 187 -3.97 3.33 19.53
CA PRO A 187 -2.68 3.41 18.83
C PRO A 187 -2.26 2.08 18.21
N ARG A 188 -2.59 0.94 18.85
CA ARG A 188 -2.27 -0.39 18.33
C ARG A 188 -3.09 -0.73 17.09
N ILE A 189 -4.38 -0.41 17.08
CA ILE A 189 -5.28 -0.60 15.93
C ILE A 189 -4.78 0.25 14.76
N ILE A 190 -4.42 1.51 15.00
CA ILE A 190 -3.92 2.40 13.96
C ILE A 190 -2.60 1.90 13.37
N ILE A 191 -1.63 1.47 14.19
CA ILE A 191 -0.37 0.91 13.69
C ILE A 191 -0.61 -0.34 12.83
N LYS A 192 -1.50 -1.23 13.28
CA LYS A 192 -1.86 -2.43 12.52
C LYS A 192 -2.53 -2.08 11.19
N GLN A 193 -3.45 -1.12 11.20
CA GLN A 193 -4.13 -0.69 9.99
C GLN A 193 -3.18 0.02 9.02
N LEU A 194 -2.30 0.89 9.52
CA LEU A 194 -1.30 1.57 8.70
C LEU A 194 -0.35 0.56 8.03
N SER A 195 0.15 -0.43 8.79
CA SER A 195 1.03 -1.47 8.23
C SER A 195 0.31 -2.33 7.18
N ALA A 196 -0.95 -2.71 7.41
CA ALA A 196 -1.79 -3.36 6.41
C ALA A 196 -1.97 -2.50 5.15
N SER A 197 -2.30 -1.21 5.33
CA SER A 197 -2.43 -0.22 4.26
C SER A 197 -1.15 -0.07 3.42
N PHE A 198 0.03 -0.12 4.04
CA PHE A 198 1.31 -0.12 3.32
C PHE A 198 1.50 -1.41 2.52
N LEU A 199 1.19 -2.58 3.09
CA LEU A 199 1.35 -3.84 2.38
C LEU A 199 0.39 -4.01 1.21
N ILE A 200 -0.83 -3.45 1.28
CA ILE A 200 -1.76 -3.41 0.14
C ILE A 200 -1.10 -2.69 -1.05
N VAL A 201 -0.47 -1.54 -0.79
CA VAL A 201 0.22 -0.76 -1.83
C VAL A 201 1.45 -1.51 -2.35
N ILE A 202 2.25 -2.13 -1.47
CA ILE A 202 3.39 -2.95 -1.87
C ILE A 202 2.95 -4.12 -2.76
N GLY A 203 1.83 -4.77 -2.43
CA GLY A 203 1.26 -5.84 -3.26
C GLY A 203 0.91 -5.35 -4.67
N GLY A 204 0.43 -4.11 -4.79
CA GLY A 204 0.20 -3.44 -6.07
C GLY A 204 1.47 -3.14 -6.85
N ILE A 205 2.51 -2.64 -6.17
CA ILE A 205 3.81 -2.35 -6.76
C ILE A 205 4.44 -3.63 -7.34
N ILE A 206 4.40 -4.74 -6.60
CA ILE A 206 4.95 -6.03 -7.04
C ILE A 206 4.28 -6.47 -8.35
N VAL A 207 2.94 -6.44 -8.41
CA VAL A 207 2.20 -6.84 -9.62
C VAL A 207 2.56 -5.96 -10.81
N ARG A 208 2.70 -4.65 -10.57
CA ARG A 208 3.08 -3.70 -11.62
C ARG A 208 4.48 -3.98 -12.17
N GLU A 209 5.46 -4.15 -11.30
CA GLU A 209 6.84 -4.42 -11.69
C GLU A 209 6.96 -5.74 -12.46
N ILE A 210 6.26 -6.80 -12.02
CA ILE A 210 6.22 -8.08 -12.74
C ILE A 210 5.66 -7.88 -14.15
N ARG A 211 4.60 -7.08 -14.30
CA ARG A 211 4.00 -6.84 -15.62
C ARG A 211 4.88 -5.99 -16.52
N SER A 212 5.49 -4.93 -16.00
CA SER A 212 6.44 -4.11 -16.75
C SER A 212 7.67 -4.92 -17.18
N ALA A 213 8.17 -5.82 -16.33
CA ALA A 213 9.24 -6.73 -16.71
C ALA A 213 8.81 -7.69 -17.84
N ALA A 214 7.60 -8.24 -17.77
CA ALA A 214 7.05 -9.10 -18.82
C ALA A 214 6.87 -8.37 -20.15
N ALA A 215 6.39 -7.12 -20.13
CA ALA A 215 6.22 -6.30 -21.33
C ALA A 215 7.55 -6.03 -22.05
N ARG A 216 8.61 -5.73 -21.30
CA ARG A 216 9.97 -5.54 -21.85
C ARG A 216 10.55 -6.81 -22.47
N SER A 217 10.34 -7.96 -21.82
CA SER A 217 10.83 -9.23 -22.37
C SER A 217 10.19 -9.60 -23.71
N LEU A 218 8.96 -9.13 -23.96
CA LEU A 218 8.26 -9.34 -25.22
C LEU A 218 8.66 -8.34 -26.31
N SER A 219 9.19 -7.17 -25.96
CA SER A 219 9.70 -6.21 -26.95
C SER A 219 11.11 -6.53 -27.44
N ASP A 220 11.87 -7.27 -26.64
CA ASP A 220 13.26 -7.65 -26.93
C ASP A 220 13.37 -8.98 -27.70
N ALA A 221 12.26 -9.70 -27.88
CA ALA A 221 12.14 -10.99 -28.59
C ALA A 221 11.57 -10.80 -30.00
#